data_AF-A0A2G1BPV1-F1
#
_entry.id   AF-A0A2G1BPV1-F1
#
_cell.length_a   1.000
_cell.length_b   1.000
_cell.length_c   1.000
_cell.angle_alpha   90.00
_cell.angle_beta   90.00
_cell.angle_gamma   90.00
#
_symmetry.space_group_name_H-M   'P 1'
#
loop_
_entity.id
_entity.type
_entity.pdbx_description
1 polymer ?
#
loop_
_entity_poly.entity_id
_entity_poly.type
_entity_poly.pdbx_seq_one_letter_code
_entity_poly.pdbx_strand_id
1 'polypeptide(L)' 'MEELSTEYDGKINIYKIDTEAEQELAAAFGIRSIPSMLFCPANDDPQMAHGALPKKQIEQIIEDVLTVTK' A
#
# COMPACT_ATOMS: atom_id res chain seq x y z
N MET A 1 9.47 -2.49 -4.51
CA MET A 1 9.13 -2.20 -3.10
C MET A 1 10.38 -1.86 -2.30
N GLU A 2 11.47 -2.62 -2.41
CA GLU A 2 12.73 -2.33 -1.70
C GLU A 2 13.28 -0.92 -1.98
N GLU A 3 13.32 -0.49 -3.24
CA GLU A 3 13.75 0.88 -3.57
C GLU A 3 12.85 1.96 -2.95
N LEU A 4 11.53 1.78 -2.97
CA LEU A 4 10.57 2.70 -2.36
C LEU A 4 10.73 2.72 -0.84
N SER A 5 10.98 1.57 -0.23
CA SER A 5 11.25 1.48 1.21
C SER A 5 12.49 2.30 1.60
N THR A 6 13.54 2.27 0.78
CA THR A 6 14.75 3.07 1.00
C THR A 6 14.51 4.56 0.75
N GLU A 7 13.78 4.92 -0.31
CA GLU A 7 13.49 6.32 -0.64
C GLU A 7 12.58 7.01 0.39
N TYR A 8 11.71 6.25 1.05
CA TYR A 8 10.78 6.74 2.07
C TYR A 8 11.11 6.21 3.47
N ASP A 9 12.37 5.83 3.70
CA ASP A 9 12.84 5.29 4.98
C ASP A 9 12.54 6.27 6.12
N GLY A 10 11.89 5.77 7.18
CA GLY A 10 11.42 6.57 8.31
C GLY A 10 10.20 7.47 8.04
N LYS A 11 9.68 7.52 6.81
CA LYS A 11 8.49 8.30 6.45
C LYS A 11 7.23 7.46 6.25
N ILE A 12 7.37 6.26 5.67
CA ILE A 12 6.26 5.32 5.49
C ILE A 12 6.64 3.93 5.99
N ASN A 13 5.65 3.19 6.48
CA ASN A 13 5.81 1.78 6.84
C ASN A 13 5.23 0.92 5.71
N ILE A 14 6.06 0.08 5.09
CA ILE A 14 5.63 -0.85 4.06
C ILE A 14 5.55 -2.25 4.66
N TYR A 15 4.34 -2.83 4.66
CA TYR A 15 4.11 -4.20 5.10
C TYR A 15 3.75 -5.09 3.91
N LYS A 16 4.36 -6.28 3.87
CA LYS A 16 3.98 -7.33 2.92
C LYS A 16 3.17 -8.37 3.68
N ILE A 17 1.92 -8.55 3.27
CA ILE A 17 0.98 -9.49 3.88
C ILE A 17 0.78 -10.64 2.92
N ASP A 18 0.88 -11.86 3.42
CA ASP A 18 0.52 -13.08 2.69
C ASP A 18 -0.97 -13.37 2.90
N THR A 19 -1.76 -13.22 1.84
CA THR A 19 -3.21 -13.41 1.93
C THR A 19 -3.62 -14.89 1.98
N GLU A 20 -2.73 -15.82 1.63
CA GLU A 20 -2.99 -17.25 1.76
C GLU A 20 -2.87 -17.69 3.23
N ALA A 21 -1.93 -17.09 3.97
CA ALA A 21 -1.81 -17.25 5.42
C ALA A 21 -2.91 -16.48 6.18
N GLU A 22 -3.18 -15.23 5.78
CA GLU A 22 -4.10 -14.32 6.48
C GLU A 22 -5.47 -14.23 5.78
N GLN A 23 -6.15 -15.36 5.61
CA GLN A 23 -7.40 -15.45 4.83
C GLN A 23 -8.53 -14.60 5.40
N GLU A 24 -8.68 -14.52 6.72
CA GLU A 24 -9.70 -13.72 7.39
C GLU A 24 -9.49 -12.23 7.16
N LEU A 25 -8.24 -11.77 7.23
CA LEU A 25 -7.86 -10.39 6.95
C LEU A 25 -8.10 -10.05 5.48
N ALA A 26 -7.67 -10.93 4.57
CA ALA A 26 -7.90 -10.76 3.13
C ALA A 26 -9.41 -10.67 2.82
N ALA A 27 -10.24 -11.48 3.47
CA ALA A 27 -11.69 -11.43 3.33
C ALA A 27 -12.30 -10.15 3.91
N ALA A 28 -11.85 -9.69 5.08
CA ALA A 28 -12.31 -8.45 5.69
C ALA A 28 -12.04 -7.21 4.82
N PHE A 29 -10.90 -7.20 4.13
CA PHE A 29 -10.53 -6.17 3.16
C PHE A 29 -10.97 -6.48 1.72
N GLY A 30 -11.76 -7.53 1.49
CA GLY A 30 -12.30 -7.84 0.16
C GLY A 30 -11.22 -8.10 -0.91
N ILE A 31 -10.04 -8.59 -0.53
CA ILE A 31 -8.95 -8.90 -1.45
C ILE A 31 -9.32 -10.13 -2.28
N ARG A 32 -9.67 -9.91 -3.55
CA ARG A 32 -10.06 -10.97 -4.50
C ARG A 32 -9.01 -11.27 -5.55
N SER A 33 -8.04 -10.37 -5.73
CA SER A 33 -6.97 -10.49 -6.71
C SER A 33 -5.68 -9.92 -6.14
N ILE A 34 -4.58 -10.58 -6.48
CA ILE A 34 -3.22 -10.21 -6.07
C ILE A 34 -2.47 -9.84 -7.36
N PRO A 35 -1.67 -8.76 -7.37
CA PRO A 35 -1.37 -7.88 -6.23
C PRO A 35 -2.51 -6.89 -5.92
N SER A 36 -2.70 -6.60 -4.64
CA SER A 36 -3.53 -5.51 -4.13
C SER A 36 -2.71 -4.73 -3.10
N MET A 37 -2.87 -3.41 -3.07
CA MET A 37 -2.16 -2.52 -2.16
C MET A 37 -3.15 -1.65 -1.41
N LEU A 38 -2.95 -1.51 -0.10
CA LEU A 38 -3.75 -0.67 0.78
C LEU A 38 -2.86 0.47 1.28
N PHE A 39 -3.30 1.70 1.07
CA PHE A 39 -2.64 2.91 1.54
C PHE A 39 -3.44 3.44 2.73
N CYS A 40 -2.82 3.47 3.92
CA CYS A 40 -3.47 3.87 5.16
C CYS A 40 -2.87 5.19 5.67
N PRO A 41 -3.47 6.36 5.36
CA PRO A 41 -3.06 7.62 5.96
C PRO A 41 -3.50 7.72 7.42
N ALA A 42 -2.83 8.58 8.19
CA ALA A 42 -3.11 8.72 9.63
C ALA A 42 -4.41 9.48 9.94
N ASN A 43 -4.84 10.36 9.02
CA ASN A 43 -5.96 11.28 9.23
C ASN A 43 -7.10 11.12 8.21
N ASP A 44 -6.96 10.20 7.25
CA ASP A 44 -7.88 10.01 6.13
C ASP A 44 -8.30 8.55 6.00
N ASP A 45 -9.30 8.30 5.17
CA ASP A 45 -9.76 6.94 4.90
C ASP A 45 -8.74 6.15 4.07
N PRO A 46 -8.53 4.86 4.38
CA PRO A 46 -7.60 4.02 3.64
C PRO A 46 -8.08 3.80 2.21
N GLN A 47 -7.16 3.91 1.25
CA GLN A 47 -7.44 3.69 -0.17
C GLN A 47 -6.86 2.37 -0.66
N MET A 48 -7.68 1.59 -1.37
CA MET A 48 -7.23 0.40 -2.07
C MET A 48 -6.85 0.69 -3.52
N ALA A 49 -5.72 0.14 -3.93
CA ALA A 49 -5.38 -0.04 -5.33
C ALA A 49 -5.36 -1.53 -5.66
N HIS A 50 -6.12 -1.91 -6.68
CA HIS A 50 -6.18 -3.27 -7.18
C HIS A 50 -5.28 -3.43 -8.41
N GLY A 51 -4.50 -4.50 -8.45
CA GLY A 51 -3.60 -4.81 -9.54
C GLY A 51 -2.20 -4.24 -9.38
N ALA A 52 -1.34 -4.59 -10.34
CA ALA A 52 0.05 -4.15 -10.34
C ALA A 52 0.12 -2.70 -10.80
N LEU A 53 0.58 -1.81 -9.92
CA LEU A 53 0.81 -0.41 -10.26
C LEU A 53 2.29 -0.18 -10.63
N PRO A 54 2.59 0.65 -11.64
CA PRO A 54 3.95 1.09 -11.93
C PRO A 54 4.48 1.99 -10.79
N LYS A 55 5.81 1.99 -10.59
CA LYS A 55 6.49 2.75 -9.51
C LYS A 55 6.01 4.20 -9.42
N LYS A 56 5.95 4.91 -10.55
CA LYS A 56 5.51 6.31 -10.63
C LYS A 56 4.09 6.53 -10.07
N GLN A 57 3.18 5.59 -10.32
CA GLN A 57 1.81 5.70 -9.83
C GLN A 57 1.75 5.42 -8.33
N ILE A 58 2.56 4.49 -7.83
CA ILE A 58 2.69 4.26 -6.38
C ILE A 58 3.22 5.53 -5.68
N GLU A 59 4.25 6.18 -6.25
CA GLU A 59 4.79 7.43 -5.71
C GLU A 59 3.74 8.54 -5.67
N GLN A 60 2.93 8.68 -6.72
CA GLN A 60 1.84 9.66 -6.73
C GLN A 60 0.78 9.37 -5.66
N ILE A 61 0.42 8.11 -5.45
CA ILE A 61 -0.54 7.73 -4.41
C ILE A 61 0.04 7.97 -3.02
N ILE A 62 1.33 7.72 -2.80
CA ILE A 62 1.99 8.04 -1.52
C ILE A 62 1.94 9.55 -1.25
N GLU A 63 2.20 10.38 -2.26
CA GLU A 63 2.14 11.84 -2.10
C GLU A 63 0.71 12.34 -1.88
N ASP A 64 -0.27 11.83 -2.63
CA ASP A 64 -1.65 12.30 -2.61
C ASP A 64 -2.44 11.75 -1.41
N VAL A 65 -2.30 10.45 -1.13
CA VAL A 65 -3.06 9.75 -0.09
C VAL A 65 -2.32 9.78 1.24
N LEU A 66 -1.04 9.39 1.27
CA LEU A 66 -0.29 9.40 2.53
C LEU A 66 0.18 10.81 2.91
N THR A 67 0.05 11.79 2.03
CA THR A 67 0.54 13.17 2.23
C THR A 67 2.03 13.22 2.58
N VAL A 68 2.79 12.23 2.12
CA VAL A 68 4.22 12.09 2.37
C VAL A 68 5.00 12.41 1.11
N THR A 69 5.92 13.38 1.22
CA THR A 69 6.86 13.73 0.16
C THR A 69 8.26 13.18 0.44
N LYS A 70 9.07 12.98 -0.62
CA LYS A 70 10.48 12.58 -0.53
C LYS A 70 11.33 13.50 0.33
#